data_AF-N6VNW3-F1
#
_entry.id   AF-N6VNW3-F1
#
_cell.length_a   1.000
_cell.length_b   1.000
_cell.length_c   1.000
_cell.angle_alpha   90.00
_cell.angle_beta   90.00
_cell.angle_gamma   90.00
#
_symmetry.space_group_name_H-M   'P 1'
#
loop_
_entity.id
_entity.type
_entity.pdbx_description
1 polymer ?
#
loop_
_entity_poly.entity_id
_entity_poly.type
_entity_poly.pdbx_seq_one_letter_code
_entity_poly.pdbx_strand_id
1 'polypeptide(L)'
;MEGGTVTIMDKVWISDVEKGVSVEKGKLVMKGGWIKGEGGKGTGVYATGTGTVLMSGVWIEGVGMGVEVSGKGMLEMMGDSTIIFTGDYGVKVGGRRRLI
;
A
#
# COMPACT_ATOMS: atom_id res chain seq x y z
N MET A 1 11.46 4.56 21.67
CA MET A 1 10.81 3.79 20.59
C MET A 1 9.31 3.77 20.86
N GLU A 2 8.52 3.75 19.77
CA GLU A 2 7.12 3.31 19.70
C GLU A 2 6.05 4.09 20.49
N GLY A 3 5.44 5.08 19.83
CA GLY A 3 4.19 5.71 20.26
C GLY A 3 3.24 5.97 19.10
N GLY A 4 3.32 5.17 18.04
CA GLY A 4 2.45 5.29 16.87
C GLY A 4 1.31 4.28 16.94
N THR A 5 0.10 4.69 16.54
CA THR A 5 -1.04 3.77 16.36
C THR A 5 -0.67 2.63 15.41
N VAL A 6 -0.97 1.40 15.82
CA VAL A 6 -0.87 0.21 14.98
C VAL A 6 -2.27 -0.23 14.61
N THR A 7 -2.54 -0.31 13.32
CA THR A 7 -3.79 -0.87 12.78
C THR A 7 -3.50 -2.23 12.16
N ILE A 8 -4.32 -3.22 12.48
CA ILE A 8 -4.21 -4.58 11.95
C ILE A 8 -5.45 -4.86 11.08
N MET A 9 -5.21 -5.27 9.84
CA MET A 9 -6.23 -5.74 8.91
C MET A 9 -5.96 -7.22 8.62
N ASP A 10 -6.80 -8.10 9.14
CA ASP A 10 -6.70 -9.55 8.92
C ASP A 10 -7.84 -9.99 7.98
N LYS A 11 -7.47 -10.51 6.81
CA LYS A 11 -8.39 -11.00 5.76
C LYS A 11 -9.51 -10.02 5.41
N VAL A 12 -9.15 -8.76 5.19
CA VAL A 12 -10.10 -7.71 4.79
C VAL A 12 -10.23 -7.64 3.26
N TRP A 13 -11.42 -7.30 2.77
CA TRP A 13 -11.76 -7.19 1.36
C TRP A 13 -12.22 -5.79 1.01
N ILE A 14 -11.57 -5.19 0.01
CA ILE A 14 -11.79 -3.81 -0.43
C ILE A 14 -11.98 -3.83 -1.95
N SER A 15 -13.04 -3.21 -2.46
CA SER A 15 -13.33 -3.16 -3.90
C SER A 15 -13.87 -1.80 -4.33
N ASP A 16 -13.70 -1.47 -5.61
CA ASP A 16 -14.33 -0.33 -6.29
C ASP A 16 -14.01 1.02 -5.62
N VAL A 17 -12.74 1.20 -5.24
CA VAL A 17 -12.23 2.43 -4.63
C VAL A 17 -11.04 2.98 -5.43
N GLU A 18 -10.87 4.31 -5.38
CA GLU A 18 -9.69 4.98 -5.95
C GLU A 18 -8.41 4.62 -5.16
N LYS A 19 -8.49 4.55 -3.83
CA LYS A 19 -7.39 4.11 -2.97
C LYS A 19 -7.87 2.98 -2.08
N GLY A 20 -7.23 1.82 -2.17
CA GLY A 20 -7.55 0.68 -1.30
C GLY A 20 -7.26 0.99 0.15
N VAL A 21 -6.00 1.32 0.44
CA VAL A 21 -5.56 1.71 1.79
C VAL A 21 -4.65 2.93 1.72
N SER A 22 -4.85 3.91 2.61
CA SER A 22 -4.02 5.10 2.72
C SER A 22 -3.41 5.23 4.13
N VAL A 23 -2.10 5.43 4.22
CA VAL A 23 -1.37 5.54 5.49
C VAL A 23 -0.42 6.75 5.46
N GLU A 24 -0.72 7.80 6.23
CA GLU A 24 0.14 8.99 6.32
C GLU A 24 1.10 8.92 7.52
N LYS A 25 0.65 8.31 8.62
CA LYS A 25 1.38 8.16 9.89
C LYS A 25 1.00 6.85 10.56
N GLY A 26 1.88 6.33 11.42
CA GLY A 26 1.66 5.08 12.15
C GLY A 26 2.00 3.85 11.32
N LYS A 27 1.61 2.68 11.84
CA LYS A 27 1.93 1.38 11.25
C LYS A 27 0.66 0.63 10.90
N LEU A 28 0.55 0.22 9.64
CA LEU A 28 -0.46 -0.72 9.17
C LEU A 28 0.18 -2.10 9.02
N VAL A 29 -0.52 -3.13 9.51
CA VAL A 29 -0.19 -4.54 9.26
C VAL A 29 -1.39 -5.19 8.57
N MET A 30 -1.21 -5.61 7.32
CA MET A 30 -2.22 -6.32 6.54
C MET A 30 -1.81 -7.77 6.33
N LYS A 31 -2.66 -8.71 6.74
CA LYS A 31 -2.42 -10.15 6.64
C LYS A 31 -3.55 -10.78 5.83
N GLY A 32 -3.24 -11.29 4.64
CA GLY A 32 -4.25 -11.81 3.74
C GLY A 32 -5.23 -10.76 3.22
N GLY A 33 -6.24 -11.21 2.50
CA GLY A 33 -7.28 -10.34 1.93
C GLY A 33 -6.98 -9.89 0.51
N TRP A 34 -7.92 -9.14 -0.08
CA TRP A 34 -7.75 -8.59 -1.43
C TRP A 34 -8.20 -7.13 -1.52
N ILE A 35 -7.48 -6.41 -2.37
CA ILE A 35 -7.80 -5.04 -2.79
C ILE A 35 -8.05 -5.08 -4.30
N LYS A 36 -9.23 -4.66 -4.72
CA LYS A 36 -9.57 -4.49 -6.13
C LYS A 36 -9.87 -3.03 -6.44
N GLY A 37 -9.06 -2.46 -7.32
CA GLY A 37 -9.28 -1.10 -7.81
C GLY A 37 -10.46 -1.00 -8.76
N GLU A 38 -10.86 0.24 -9.04
CA GLU A 38 -11.94 0.57 -9.97
C GLU A 38 -11.43 0.53 -11.43
N GLY A 39 -11.39 -0.67 -12.02
CA GLY A 39 -11.22 -0.82 -13.47
C GLY A 39 -9.85 -0.37 -14.01
N GLY A 40 -8.76 -0.68 -13.31
CA GLY A 40 -7.40 -0.34 -13.72
C GLY A 40 -6.99 1.10 -13.39
N LYS A 41 -7.76 1.78 -12.54
CA LYS A 41 -7.48 3.14 -12.04
C LYS A 41 -7.09 3.10 -10.57
N GLY A 42 -6.58 4.22 -10.06
CA GLY A 42 -6.29 4.37 -8.64
C GLY A 42 -5.07 3.59 -8.15
N THR A 43 -4.91 3.55 -6.82
CA THR A 43 -3.77 2.95 -6.13
C THR A 43 -4.22 1.92 -5.11
N GLY A 44 -3.65 0.72 -5.13
CA GLY A 44 -3.97 -0.33 -4.15
C GLY A 44 -3.62 0.09 -2.72
N VAL A 45 -2.34 0.38 -2.47
CA VAL A 45 -1.88 0.90 -1.18
C VAL A 45 -1.05 2.16 -1.36
N TYR A 46 -1.39 3.21 -0.62
CA TYR A 46 -0.77 4.53 -0.72
C TYR A 46 -0.23 4.97 0.64
N ALA A 47 1.09 4.96 0.83
CA ALA A 47 1.74 5.42 2.05
C ALA A 47 2.58 6.68 1.81
N THR A 48 2.43 7.67 2.68
CA THR A 48 3.17 8.94 2.61
C THR A 48 3.70 9.32 3.99
N GLY A 49 4.37 10.47 4.10
CA GLY A 49 4.81 10.99 5.39
C GLY A 49 5.78 10.04 6.09
N THR A 50 5.36 9.51 7.24
CA THR A 50 6.08 8.47 8.01
C THR A 50 5.28 7.16 8.11
N GLY A 51 4.24 7.02 7.29
CA GLY A 51 3.40 5.82 7.24
C GLY A 51 4.20 4.57 6.91
N THR A 52 4.05 3.54 7.73
CA THR A 52 4.69 2.24 7.54
C THR A 52 3.63 1.19 7.20
N VAL A 53 3.87 0.41 6.15
CA VAL A 53 2.98 -0.68 5.73
C VAL A 53 3.76 -1.98 5.74
N LEU A 54 3.23 -2.95 6.49
CA LEU A 54 3.65 -4.35 6.43
C LEU A 54 2.50 -5.13 5.79
N MET A 55 2.77 -5.87 4.73
CA MET A 55 1.78 -6.74 4.10
C MET A 55 2.31 -8.16 3.91
N SER A 56 1.45 -9.15 4.18
CA SER A 56 1.77 -10.57 4.01
C SER A 56 0.61 -11.34 3.41
N GLY A 57 0.84 -12.01 2.27
CA GLY A 57 -0.17 -12.78 1.54
C GLY A 57 -1.33 -11.95 0.99
N VAL A 58 -1.10 -10.69 0.64
CA VAL A 58 -2.15 -9.77 0.15
C VAL A 58 -2.25 -9.83 -1.38
N TRP A 59 -3.47 -9.85 -1.91
CA TRP A 59 -3.72 -9.79 -3.36
C TRP A 59 -4.23 -8.40 -3.76
N ILE A 60 -3.56 -7.75 -4.71
CA ILE A 60 -3.96 -6.45 -5.26
C ILE A 60 -4.19 -6.60 -6.75
N GLU A 61 -5.35 -6.19 -7.25
CA GLU A 61 -5.68 -6.24 -8.68
C GLU A 61 -6.58 -5.08 -9.13
N GLY A 62 -6.77 -4.93 -10.43
CA GLY A 62 -7.70 -3.93 -10.99
C GLY A 62 -7.30 -2.49 -10.69
N VAL A 63 -6.03 -2.24 -10.35
CA VAL A 63 -5.50 -0.92 -10.02
C VAL A 63 -4.57 -0.39 -11.10
N GLY A 64 -4.48 0.94 -11.20
CA GLY A 64 -3.48 1.59 -12.04
C GLY A 64 -2.08 1.47 -11.43
N MET A 65 -1.98 1.75 -10.14
CA MET A 65 -0.74 1.63 -9.36
C MET A 65 -0.93 0.62 -8.23
N GLY A 66 0.01 -0.30 -8.04
CA GLY A 66 -0.11 -1.30 -6.98
C GLY A 66 0.11 -0.71 -5.58
N VAL A 67 1.37 -0.45 -5.24
CA VAL A 67 1.77 0.14 -3.96
C VAL A 67 2.67 1.34 -4.21
N GLU A 68 2.31 2.49 -3.64
CA GLU A 68 3.13 3.70 -3.65
C GLU A 68 3.52 4.08 -2.22
N VAL A 69 4.83 4.18 -1.97
CA VAL A 69 5.38 4.69 -0.72
C VAL A 69 6.32 5.86 -1.00
N SER A 70 6.05 6.99 -0.35
CA SER A 70 6.84 8.21 -0.49
C SER A 70 7.17 8.85 0.87
N GLY A 71 8.04 9.86 0.85
CA GLY A 71 8.50 10.52 2.07
C GLY A 71 9.52 9.68 2.84
N LYS A 72 9.32 9.55 4.16
CA LYS A 72 10.11 8.68 5.06
C LYS A 72 9.35 7.39 5.41
N GLY A 73 8.27 7.08 4.70
CA GLY A 73 7.50 5.87 4.89
C GLY A 73 8.29 4.61 4.53
N MET A 74 7.79 3.47 4.99
CA MET A 74 8.41 2.16 4.79
C MET A 74 7.39 1.17 4.25
N LEU A 75 7.84 0.31 3.35
CA LEU A 75 7.09 -0.84 2.86
C LEU A 75 7.88 -2.11 3.17
N GLU A 76 7.22 -3.06 3.81
CA GLU A 76 7.70 -4.43 3.92
C GLU A 76 6.62 -5.36 3.33
N MET A 77 7.02 -6.16 2.35
CA MET A 77 6.14 -7.13 1.68
C MET A 77 6.68 -8.53 1.91
N MET A 78 5.81 -9.42 2.40
CA MET A 78 6.13 -10.79 2.76
C MET A 78 5.10 -11.77 2.18
N GLY A 79 5.43 -13.06 2.26
CA GLY A 79 4.58 -14.16 1.79
C GLY A 79 4.30 -14.09 0.29
N ASP A 80 3.31 -14.86 -0.15
CA ASP A 80 2.88 -14.90 -1.56
C ASP A 80 1.96 -13.71 -1.90
N SER A 81 2.40 -12.49 -1.55
CA SER A 81 1.68 -11.27 -1.90
C SER A 81 1.77 -11.04 -3.42
N THR A 82 0.65 -10.73 -4.05
CA THR A 82 0.55 -10.57 -5.50
C THR A 82 0.00 -9.19 -5.84
N ILE A 83 0.64 -8.51 -6.78
CA ILE A 83 0.20 -7.20 -7.30
C ILE A 83 0.05 -7.31 -8.81
N ILE A 84 -1.18 -7.14 -9.28
CA ILE A 84 -1.54 -7.07 -10.69
C ILE A 84 -1.97 -5.62 -10.96
N PHE A 85 -1.19 -4.92 -11.78
CA PHE A 85 -1.39 -3.51 -12.09
C PHE A 85 -1.48 -3.32 -13.61
N THR A 86 -2.24 -2.30 -14.03
CA THR A 86 -2.42 -1.98 -15.45
C THR A 86 -1.81 -0.64 -15.86
N GLY A 87 -1.44 0.19 -14.89
CA GLY A 87 -0.87 1.52 -15.12
C GLY A 87 0.64 1.54 -14.90
N ASP A 88 1.13 2.60 -14.25
CA ASP A 88 2.54 2.98 -14.28
C ASP A 88 3.48 1.97 -13.59
N TYR A 89 3.08 1.41 -12.45
CA TYR A 89 3.95 0.54 -11.65
C TYR A 89 3.20 -0.37 -10.68
N GLY A 90 3.80 -1.52 -10.39
CA GLY A 90 3.35 -2.43 -9.34
C GLY A 90 3.78 -1.95 -7.95
N VAL A 91 5.04 -1.55 -7.79
CA VAL A 91 5.56 -1.01 -6.52
C VAL A 91 6.49 0.16 -6.80
N LYS A 92 6.28 1.26 -6.08
CA LYS A 92 7.17 2.42 -6.08
C LYS A 92 7.48 2.83 -4.65
N VAL A 93 8.74 2.73 -4.26
CA VAL A 93 9.25 3.25 -2.99
C VAL A 93 10.30 4.31 -3.30
N GLY A 94 10.00 5.57 -2.98
CA GLY A 94 10.94 6.65 -3.25
C GLY A 94 10.41 8.02 -2.85
N GLY A 95 11.31 8.85 -2.35
CA GLY A 95 11.04 10.27 -2.09
C GLY A 95 11.42 11.15 -3.27
N ARG A 96 10.76 12.29 -3.42
CA ARG A 96 11.29 13.38 -4.25
C ARG A 96 12.59 13.88 -3.61
N ARG A 97 13.73 13.49 -4.16
CA ARG A 97 15.03 14.06 -3.79
C ARG A 97 15.03 15.51 -4.28
N ARG A 98 14.85 16.46 -3.36
CA ARG A 98 15.08 17.88 -3.65
C ARG A 98 16.58 18.08 -3.65
N LEU A 99 17.17 18.23 -4.83
CA LEU A 99 18.54 18.73 -4.95
C LEU A 99 18.50 20.19 -4.53
N ILE A 100 19.28 20.52 -3.49
CA ILE A 100 19.65 21.88 -3.13
C ILE A 100 21.00 22.21 -3.76
#